data_AF-I3YT45-F1
#
_entry.id   AF-I3YT45-F1
#
_cell.length_a   1.000
_cell.length_b   1.000
_cell.length_c   1.000
_cell.angle_alpha   90.00
_cell.angle_beta   90.00
_cell.angle_gamma   90.00
#
_symmetry.space_group_name_H-M   'P 1'
#
loop_
_entity.id
_entity.type
_entity.pdbx_description
1 polymer ?
#
loop_
_entity_poly.entity_id
_entity_poly.type
_entity_poly.pdbx_seq_one_letter_code
_entity_poly.pdbx_strand_id
1 'polypeptide(L)'
;MKFFILFLLTFFCFQTSISQVEVSSGTSKYSGDIICNIKDGNIYNENSNYSGDILCNISDNKIYKKNSKYSGDILFSISNGKVYQGNSNYSGDVLMNIKDGKVYTKNSNYSGDIIMNIRDGKVYNGNSNYSGDILFNIDNMVSIEEFVAIYYVFKYVY
;
A
#
# COMPACT_ATOMS: atom_id res chain seq x y z
N MET A 1 15.67 60.11 -13.32
CA MET A 1 14.70 59.29 -14.07
C MET A 1 15.04 57.82 -13.84
N LYS A 2 14.11 57.09 -13.20
CA LYS A 2 13.64 55.71 -13.45
C LYS A 2 14.72 54.60 -13.65
N PHE A 3 14.70 53.44 -13.00
CA PHE A 3 13.57 52.56 -12.69
C PHE A 3 13.91 51.64 -11.50
N PHE A 4 13.00 51.54 -10.53
CA PHE A 4 12.90 50.40 -9.62
C PHE A 4 12.28 49.24 -10.41
N ILE A 5 12.99 48.12 -10.59
CA ILE A 5 12.39 46.88 -11.08
C ILE A 5 12.09 46.01 -9.86
N LEU A 6 10.81 45.99 -9.49
CA LEU A 6 10.25 45.10 -8.48
C LEU A 6 10.06 43.73 -9.13
N PHE A 7 10.94 42.77 -8.84
CA PHE A 7 10.79 41.39 -9.31
C PHE A 7 9.83 40.66 -8.36
N LEU A 8 8.54 40.63 -8.71
CA LEU A 8 7.53 39.88 -7.98
C LEU A 8 7.72 38.38 -8.28
N LEU A 9 8.45 37.68 -7.41
CA LEU A 9 8.58 36.22 -7.44
C LEU A 9 7.25 35.61 -6.99
N THR A 10 6.36 35.33 -7.93
CA THR A 10 5.15 34.53 -7.66
C THR A 10 5.58 33.10 -7.39
N PHE A 11 5.60 32.71 -6.10
CA PHE A 11 5.83 31.35 -5.66
C PHE A 11 4.62 30.49 -6.08
N PHE A 12 4.71 29.85 -7.24
CA PHE A 12 3.71 28.90 -7.72
C PHE A 12 3.84 27.64 -6.85
N CYS A 13 3.08 27.60 -5.74
CA CYS A 13 2.98 26.40 -4.92
C CYS A 13 2.14 25.38 -5.68
N PHE A 14 2.79 24.45 -6.38
CA PHE A 14 2.12 23.26 -6.90
C PHE A 14 1.61 22.47 -5.70
N GLN A 15 0.33 22.63 -5.36
CA GLN A 15 -0.33 21.70 -4.47
C GLN A 15 -0.47 20.39 -5.24
N THR A 16 0.42 19.44 -4.98
CA THR A 16 0.18 18.06 -5.37
C THR A 16 -0.98 17.57 -4.52
N SER A 17 -2.19 17.58 -5.08
CA SER A 17 -3.30 16.81 -4.53
C SER A 17 -2.80 15.38 -4.38
N ILE A 18 -2.68 14.87 -3.15
CA ILE A 18 -2.43 13.45 -2.95
C ILE A 18 -3.70 12.76 -3.45
N SER A 19 -3.62 12.15 -4.63
CA SER A 19 -4.74 11.41 -5.20
C SER A 19 -5.04 10.23 -4.26
N GLN A 20 -6.33 10.03 -3.98
CA GLN A 20 -6.81 8.79 -3.39
C GLN A 20 -6.37 7.62 -4.29
N VAL A 21 -5.98 6.51 -3.68
CA VAL A 21 -5.70 5.25 -4.38
C VAL A 21 -6.89 4.33 -4.19
N GLU A 22 -7.38 3.73 -5.25
CA GLU A 22 -8.45 2.72 -5.20
C GLU A 22 -7.90 1.34 -5.55
N VAL A 23 -8.35 0.34 -4.80
CA VAL A 23 -8.01 -1.06 -5.02
C VAL A 23 -9.25 -1.83 -5.38
N SER A 24 -9.27 -2.45 -6.56
CA SER A 24 -10.42 -3.21 -7.06
C SER A 24 -10.10 -4.69 -7.20
N SER A 25 -11.11 -5.54 -7.04
CA SER A 25 -10.95 -6.99 -7.18
C SER A 25 -10.64 -7.39 -8.64
N GLY A 26 -9.71 -8.33 -8.80
CA GLY A 26 -9.28 -8.85 -10.10
C GLY A 26 -8.94 -7.75 -11.11
N THR A 27 -9.61 -7.77 -12.26
CA THR A 27 -9.42 -6.79 -13.36
C THR A 27 -10.48 -5.70 -13.40
N SER A 28 -11.35 -5.62 -12.40
CA SER A 28 -12.49 -4.72 -12.44
C SER A 28 -12.08 -3.25 -12.42
N LYS A 29 -12.90 -2.43 -13.07
CA LYS A 29 -12.88 -0.96 -13.03
C LYS A 29 -14.22 -0.39 -12.55
N TYR A 30 -15.12 -1.25 -12.08
CA TYR A 30 -16.42 -0.83 -11.58
C TYR A 30 -16.28 -0.43 -10.13
N SER A 31 -16.87 0.71 -9.75
CA SER A 31 -16.78 1.23 -8.38
C SER A 31 -17.38 0.29 -7.33
N GLY A 32 -18.29 -0.61 -7.73
CA GLY A 32 -18.86 -1.63 -6.85
C GLY A 32 -17.91 -2.78 -6.50
N ASP A 33 -16.78 -2.89 -7.20
CA ASP A 33 -15.77 -3.94 -6.97
C ASP A 33 -14.54 -3.41 -6.23
N ILE A 34 -14.60 -2.16 -5.74
CA ILE A 34 -13.55 -1.55 -4.90
C ILE A 34 -13.53 -2.28 -3.56
N ILE A 35 -12.38 -2.86 -3.23
CA ILE A 35 -12.11 -3.54 -1.97
C ILE A 35 -11.80 -2.52 -0.87
N CYS A 36 -10.95 -1.56 -1.19
CA CYS A 36 -10.54 -0.50 -0.27
C CYS A 36 -10.00 0.71 -1.03
N ASN A 37 -9.88 1.82 -0.31
CA ASN A 37 -9.14 2.98 -0.80
C ASN A 37 -8.13 3.47 0.24
N ILE A 38 -7.11 4.15 -0.24
CA ILE A 38 -6.06 4.74 0.58
C ILE A 38 -6.14 6.25 0.47
N LYS A 39 -6.14 6.89 1.63
CA LYS A 39 -6.07 8.35 1.74
C LYS A 39 -5.44 8.76 3.06
N ASP A 40 -4.49 9.70 2.98
CA ASP A 40 -3.82 10.29 4.15
C ASP A 40 -3.24 9.22 5.10
N GLY A 41 -2.69 8.13 4.54
CA GLY A 41 -2.13 7.00 5.29
C GLY A 41 -3.15 6.04 5.90
N ASN A 42 -4.45 6.23 5.67
CA ASN A 42 -5.49 5.32 6.15
C ASN A 42 -6.03 4.46 5.02
N ILE A 43 -6.35 3.21 5.33
CA ILE A 43 -7.02 2.28 4.42
C ILE A 43 -8.48 2.19 4.87
N TYR A 44 -9.38 2.62 4.00
CA TYR A 44 -10.81 2.62 4.25
C TYR A 44 -11.49 1.46 3.55
N ASN A 45 -12.60 0.97 4.11
CA ASN A 45 -13.45 0.01 3.44
C ASN A 45 -14.05 0.61 2.15
N GLU A 46 -13.98 -0.14 1.05
CA GLU A 46 -14.51 0.24 -0.26
C GLU A 46 -14.05 1.67 -0.67
N ASN A 47 -14.97 2.54 -1.11
CA ASN A 47 -14.69 3.95 -1.44
C ASN A 47 -15.01 4.93 -0.30
N SER A 48 -15.04 4.45 0.95
CA SER A 48 -15.37 5.30 2.09
C SER A 48 -14.28 6.32 2.41
N ASN A 49 -14.69 7.47 2.93
CA ASN A 49 -13.81 8.49 3.50
C ASN A 49 -14.13 8.74 4.99
N TYR A 50 -15.00 7.93 5.59
CA TYR A 50 -15.43 8.09 6.97
C TYR A 50 -14.44 7.41 7.92
N SER A 51 -14.03 8.10 8.98
CA SER A 51 -13.04 7.58 9.93
C SER A 51 -13.47 6.30 10.64
N GLY A 52 -14.79 6.05 10.73
CA GLY A 52 -15.32 4.79 11.28
C GLY A 52 -15.04 3.56 10.41
N ASP A 53 -14.75 3.77 9.13
CA ASP A 53 -14.56 2.71 8.14
C ASP A 53 -13.06 2.43 7.89
N ILE A 54 -12.18 3.00 8.70
CA ILE A 54 -10.74 2.72 8.65
C ILE A 54 -10.50 1.28 9.09
N LEU A 55 -9.93 0.48 8.20
CA LEU A 55 -9.56 -0.93 8.42
C LEU A 55 -8.18 -1.03 9.09
N CYS A 56 -7.23 -0.25 8.60
CA CYS A 56 -5.90 -0.08 9.16
C CYS A 56 -5.32 1.29 8.77
N ASN A 57 -4.25 1.69 9.45
CA ASN A 57 -3.51 2.90 9.10
C ASN A 57 -2.01 2.62 9.07
N ILE A 58 -1.32 3.48 8.33
CA ILE A 58 0.10 3.45 8.10
C ILE A 58 0.70 4.64 8.83
N SER A 59 1.73 4.37 9.63
CA SER A 59 2.57 5.42 10.20
C SER A 59 4.01 4.92 10.24
N ASP A 60 4.92 5.75 9.74
CA ASP A 60 6.32 5.41 9.52
C ASP A 60 6.44 4.14 8.64
N ASN A 61 7.02 3.06 9.17
CA ASN A 61 7.13 1.76 8.50
C ASN A 61 6.27 0.69 9.19
N LYS A 62 5.09 1.08 9.69
CA LYS A 62 4.24 0.21 10.51
C LYS A 62 2.79 0.31 10.08
N ILE A 63 2.12 -0.83 10.16
CA ILE A 63 0.68 -0.96 9.91
C ILE A 63 0.01 -1.19 11.25
N TYR A 64 -0.98 -0.37 11.55
CA TYR A 64 -1.73 -0.41 12.81
C TYR A 64 -3.18 -0.81 12.54
N LYS A 65 -3.78 -1.47 13.53
CA LYS A 65 -5.20 -1.80 13.50
C LYS A 65 -6.06 -0.54 13.53
N LYS A 66 -7.05 -0.45 12.63
CA LYS A 66 -7.98 0.70 12.51
C LYS A 66 -7.21 2.03 12.48
N ASN A 67 -7.60 3.01 13.27
CA ASN A 67 -6.96 4.32 13.44
C ASN A 67 -5.98 4.38 14.63
N SER A 68 -5.57 3.23 15.19
CA SER A 68 -4.69 3.20 16.36
C SER A 68 -3.27 3.67 16.02
N LYS A 69 -2.58 4.23 17.02
CA LYS A 69 -1.14 4.54 16.98
C LYS A 69 -0.36 3.88 18.12
N TYR A 70 -1.02 3.00 18.88
CA TYR A 70 -0.40 2.33 20.01
C TYR A 70 0.47 1.16 19.55
N SER A 71 1.62 0.96 20.20
CA SER A 71 2.54 -0.11 19.83
C SER A 71 1.95 -1.52 19.94
N GLY A 72 0.98 -1.71 20.85
CA GLY A 72 0.27 -2.97 21.00
C GLY A 72 -0.68 -3.32 19.84
N ASP A 73 -1.03 -2.33 19.02
CA ASP A 73 -1.94 -2.49 17.88
C ASP A 73 -1.19 -2.57 16.53
N ILE A 74 0.13 -2.66 16.56
CA ILE A 74 0.94 -2.86 15.36
C ILE A 74 0.65 -4.26 14.83
N LEU A 75 0.09 -4.32 13.62
CA LEU A 75 -0.12 -5.55 12.86
C LEU A 75 1.20 -6.01 12.23
N PHE A 76 1.90 -5.08 11.59
CA PHE A 76 3.15 -5.36 10.88
C PHE A 76 4.13 -4.20 11.02
N SER A 77 5.42 -4.54 10.95
CA SER A 77 6.50 -3.57 10.73
C SER A 77 7.27 -3.95 9.47
N ILE A 78 7.78 -2.94 8.78
CA ILE A 78 8.45 -3.07 7.49
C ILE A 78 9.89 -2.56 7.63
N SER A 79 10.84 -3.31 7.09
CA SER A 79 12.23 -2.86 6.97
C SER A 79 12.93 -3.57 5.81
N ASN A 80 13.55 -2.79 4.92
CA ASN A 80 14.33 -3.29 3.79
C ASN A 80 13.58 -4.33 2.94
N GLY A 81 12.31 -4.05 2.63
CA GLY A 81 11.42 -4.93 1.88
C GLY A 81 10.85 -6.11 2.68
N LYS A 82 11.33 -6.36 3.91
CA LYS A 82 10.81 -7.43 4.77
C LYS A 82 9.65 -6.93 5.61
N VAL A 83 8.65 -7.79 5.76
CA VAL A 83 7.46 -7.56 6.57
C VAL A 83 7.50 -8.50 7.76
N TYR A 84 7.47 -7.93 8.95
CA TYR A 84 7.57 -8.63 10.22
C TYR A 84 6.20 -8.65 10.91
N GLN A 85 5.92 -9.73 11.63
CA GLN A 85 4.75 -9.80 12.50
C GLN A 85 4.91 -8.80 13.66
N GLY A 86 3.92 -7.93 13.85
CA GLY A 86 3.91 -6.94 14.92
C GLY A 86 5.09 -5.96 14.84
N ASN A 87 5.52 -5.47 15.99
CA ASN A 87 6.67 -4.58 16.14
C ASN A 87 7.97 -5.39 16.32
N SER A 88 8.41 -6.10 15.28
CA SER A 88 9.56 -6.98 15.33
C SER A 88 10.60 -6.61 14.27
N ASN A 89 11.85 -6.99 14.54
CA ASN A 89 12.97 -6.95 13.60
C ASN A 89 13.73 -8.30 13.56
N TYR A 90 13.21 -9.33 14.21
CA TYR A 90 13.84 -10.65 14.24
C TYR A 90 13.58 -11.42 12.95
N SER A 91 14.61 -12.09 12.41
CA SER A 91 14.49 -12.84 11.15
C SER A 91 13.44 -13.95 11.19
N GLY A 92 13.16 -14.51 12.37
CA GLY A 92 12.14 -15.54 12.58
C GLY A 92 10.71 -15.03 12.42
N ASP A 93 10.49 -13.72 12.59
CA ASP A 93 9.17 -13.10 12.54
C ASP A 93 8.83 -12.54 11.15
N VAL A 94 9.72 -12.73 10.17
CA VAL A 94 9.49 -12.29 8.78
C VAL A 94 8.41 -13.16 8.16
N LEU A 95 7.31 -12.52 7.77
CA LEU A 95 6.17 -13.14 7.10
C LEU A 95 6.41 -13.22 5.59
N MET A 96 6.94 -12.15 5.02
CA MET A 96 7.23 -12.04 3.60
C MET A 96 8.33 -11.03 3.31
N ASN A 97 8.92 -11.15 2.13
CA ASN A 97 9.93 -10.26 1.59
C ASN A 97 9.47 -9.74 0.23
N ILE A 98 9.50 -8.42 0.03
CA ILE A 98 9.04 -7.74 -1.17
C ILE A 98 10.26 -7.12 -1.85
N LYS A 99 10.52 -7.56 -3.09
CA LYS A 99 11.68 -7.12 -3.86
C LYS A 99 11.41 -7.30 -5.35
N ASP A 100 11.83 -6.32 -6.16
CA ASP A 100 11.81 -6.38 -7.62
C ASP A 100 10.43 -6.77 -8.20
N GLY A 101 9.36 -6.19 -7.65
CA GLY A 101 7.99 -6.47 -8.07
C GLY A 101 7.49 -7.87 -7.68
N LYS A 102 8.14 -8.54 -6.73
CA LYS A 102 7.77 -9.88 -6.29
C LYS A 102 7.64 -9.94 -4.78
N VAL A 103 6.73 -10.80 -4.33
CA VAL A 103 6.56 -11.11 -2.92
C VAL A 103 6.93 -12.56 -2.70
N TYR A 104 7.84 -12.79 -1.78
CA TYR A 104 8.37 -14.10 -1.42
C TYR A 104 7.90 -14.48 -0.03
N THR A 105 7.71 -15.78 0.20
CA THR A 105 7.46 -16.27 1.56
C THR A 105 8.70 -16.08 2.46
N LYS A 106 8.47 -15.59 3.68
CA LYS A 106 9.50 -15.36 4.70
C LYS A 106 10.71 -14.57 4.15
N ASN A 107 11.92 -15.06 4.39
CA ASN A 107 13.18 -14.47 3.94
C ASN A 107 13.63 -14.96 2.55
N SER A 108 12.78 -15.67 1.81
CA SER A 108 13.21 -16.29 0.55
C SER A 108 13.47 -15.26 -0.56
N ASN A 109 14.29 -15.68 -1.52
CA ASN A 109 14.51 -15.01 -2.80
C ASN A 109 14.46 -16.02 -3.98
N TYR A 110 14.03 -17.26 -3.75
CA TYR A 110 13.94 -18.28 -4.79
C TYR A 110 12.65 -18.12 -5.58
N SER A 111 12.70 -18.37 -6.89
CA SER A 111 11.52 -18.22 -7.76
C SER A 111 10.36 -19.14 -7.39
N GLY A 112 10.65 -20.32 -6.82
CA GLY A 112 9.63 -21.26 -6.33
C GLY A 112 8.89 -20.77 -5.08
N ASP A 113 9.41 -19.75 -4.41
CA ASP A 113 8.87 -19.21 -3.16
C ASP A 113 8.11 -17.89 -3.37
N ILE A 114 7.91 -17.50 -4.64
CA ILE A 114 7.11 -16.33 -5.02
C ILE A 114 5.65 -16.64 -4.75
N ILE A 115 5.03 -15.85 -3.87
CA ILE A 115 3.61 -15.96 -3.54
C ILE A 115 2.77 -14.94 -4.31
N MET A 116 3.35 -13.83 -4.75
CA MET A 116 2.70 -12.84 -5.61
C MET A 116 3.70 -12.14 -6.54
N ASN A 117 3.20 -11.73 -7.69
CA ASN A 117 3.92 -10.92 -8.66
C ASN A 117 3.16 -9.60 -8.87
N ILE A 118 3.87 -8.47 -8.85
CA ILE A 118 3.33 -7.12 -8.88
C ILE A 118 3.84 -6.46 -10.16
N ARG A 119 2.91 -6.09 -11.03
CA ARG A 119 3.26 -5.51 -12.32
C ARG A 119 2.14 -4.61 -12.83
N ASP A 120 2.50 -3.41 -13.26
CA ASP A 120 1.60 -2.47 -13.93
C ASP A 120 0.30 -2.24 -13.14
N GLY A 121 0.43 -2.02 -11.82
CA GLY A 121 -0.70 -1.83 -10.90
C GLY A 121 -1.50 -3.10 -10.58
N LYS A 122 -1.11 -4.27 -11.10
CA LYS A 122 -1.82 -5.54 -10.86
C LYS A 122 -1.02 -6.46 -9.97
N VAL A 123 -1.73 -7.18 -9.11
CA VAL A 123 -1.15 -8.18 -8.22
C VAL A 123 -1.65 -9.55 -8.63
N TYR A 124 -0.73 -10.41 -9.02
CA TYR A 124 -1.01 -11.75 -9.52
C TYR A 124 -0.71 -12.79 -8.45
N ASN A 125 -1.47 -13.88 -8.46
CA ASN A 125 -1.19 -15.04 -7.64
C ASN A 125 0.10 -15.75 -8.11
N GLY A 126 1.00 -16.04 -7.17
CA GLY A 126 2.29 -16.68 -7.46
C GLY A 126 3.16 -15.87 -8.42
N ASN A 127 3.93 -16.56 -9.26
CA ASN A 127 4.78 -15.95 -10.29
C ASN A 127 4.04 -15.73 -11.63
N SER A 128 2.70 -15.68 -11.62
CA SER A 128 1.91 -15.55 -12.84
C SER A 128 1.93 -14.13 -13.43
N ASN A 129 1.59 -14.04 -14.71
CA ASN A 129 1.30 -12.80 -15.43
C ASN A 129 0.00 -12.89 -16.25
N TYR A 130 -0.79 -13.95 -16.08
CA TYR A 130 -2.06 -14.13 -16.80
C TYR A 130 -3.16 -13.31 -16.13
N SER A 131 -4.03 -12.71 -16.93
CA SER A 131 -5.13 -11.87 -16.40
C SER A 131 -6.10 -12.63 -15.49
N GLY A 132 -6.24 -13.94 -15.70
CA GLY A 132 -7.07 -14.80 -14.85
C GLY A 132 -6.51 -15.02 -13.44
N ASP A 133 -5.23 -14.73 -13.22
CA ASP A 133 -4.57 -14.91 -11.92
C ASP A 133 -4.44 -13.59 -11.14
N ILE A 134 -5.04 -12.50 -11.63
CA ILE A 134 -5.03 -11.21 -10.93
C ILE A 134 -5.92 -11.31 -9.70
N LEU A 135 -5.34 -11.07 -8.53
CA LEU A 135 -6.01 -11.01 -7.25
C LEU A 135 -6.74 -9.68 -7.08
N PHE A 136 -6.02 -8.58 -7.31
CA PHE A 136 -6.54 -7.22 -7.26
C PHE A 136 -5.69 -6.29 -8.14
N ASN A 137 -6.26 -5.14 -8.46
CA ASN A 137 -5.58 -4.05 -9.14
C ASN A 137 -5.61 -2.78 -8.29
N ILE A 138 -4.57 -1.97 -8.45
CA ILE A 138 -4.29 -0.72 -7.76
C ILE A 138 -4.19 0.34 -8.86
N ASP A 139 -5.00 1.38 -8.77
CA ASP A 139 -5.12 2.40 -9.82
C ASP A 139 -3.92 3.37 -9.89
N ASN A 140 -3.10 3.41 -8.84
CA ASN A 140 -1.94 4.30 -8.73
C ASN A 140 -0.72 3.59 -8.12
N MET A 141 0.44 4.23 -8.21
CA MET A 141 1.65 3.73 -7.56
C MET A 141 1.52 3.82 -6.04
N VAL A 142 1.96 2.76 -5.35
CA VAL A 142 1.93 2.66 -3.89
C VAL A 142 3.32 2.32 -3.35
N SER A 143 3.58 2.76 -2.12
CA SER A 143 4.72 2.35 -1.30
C SER A 143 4.61 0.88 -0.89
N ILE A 144 5.69 0.33 -0.32
CA ILE A 144 5.68 -1.03 0.22
C ILE A 144 4.70 -1.11 1.40
N GLU A 145 4.67 -0.11 2.25
CA GLU A 145 3.80 -0.01 3.42
C GLU A 145 2.32 -0.03 2.99
N GLU A 146 1.96 0.77 1.99
CA GLU A 146 0.62 0.78 1.40
C GLU A 146 0.28 -0.57 0.78
N PHE A 147 1.19 -1.19 0.02
CA PHE A 147 0.97 -2.54 -0.52
C PHE A 147 0.73 -3.57 0.59
N VAL A 148 1.49 -3.53 1.69
CA VAL A 148 1.30 -4.45 2.83
C VAL A 148 -0.06 -4.24 3.49
N ALA A 149 -0.50 -2.99 3.62
CA ALA A 149 -1.80 -2.67 4.17
C ALA A 149 -2.95 -3.17 3.27
N ILE A 150 -2.82 -2.98 1.94
CA ILE A 150 -3.76 -3.53 0.95
C ILE A 150 -3.81 -5.05 1.05
N TYR A 151 -2.65 -5.72 1.06
CA TYR A 151 -2.56 -7.17 1.17
C TYR A 151 -3.23 -7.68 2.45
N TYR A 152 -3.05 -6.99 3.57
CA TYR A 152 -3.74 -7.32 4.81
C TYR A 152 -5.27 -7.27 4.65
N VAL A 153 -5.80 -6.20 4.07
CA VAL A 153 -7.24 -6.06 3.83
C VAL A 153 -7.74 -7.16 2.90
N PHE A 154 -7.08 -7.35 1.75
CA PHE A 154 -7.46 -8.38 0.79
C PHE A 154 -7.43 -9.79 1.36
N LYS A 155 -6.48 -10.10 2.27
CA LYS A 155 -6.27 -11.46 2.78
C LYS A 155 -7.11 -11.80 4.01
N TYR A 156 -7.41 -10.82 4.85
CA TYR A 156 -7.95 -11.06 6.19
C TYR A 156 -9.23 -10.29 6.52
N VAL A 157 -9.63 -9.33 5.69
CA VAL A 157 -10.81 -8.48 5.93
C VAL A 157 -11.87 -8.64 4.85
N TYR A 158 -11.44 -8.63 3.58
CA TYR A 158 -12.26 -8.92 2.40
C TYR A 158 -12.51 -10.43 2.26
#